data_AF-A0A3D0MDY1-F1
#
_entry.id   AF-A0A3D0MDY1-F1
#
_cell.length_a   1.000
_cell.length_b   1.000
_cell.length_c   1.000
_cell.angle_alpha   90.00
_cell.angle_beta   90.00
_cell.angle_gamma   90.00
#
_symmetry.space_group_name_H-M   'P 1'
#
loop_
_entity.id
_entity.type
_entity.pdbx_description
1 polymer ?
#
loop_
_entity_poly.entity_id
_entity_poly.type
_entity_poly.pdbx_seq_one_letter_code
_entity_poly.pdbx_strand_id
1 'polypeptide(L)'
;MPHDHDHTEPPSDLELRVKALESLLLEKGLVNPDALNAIIETYEHKVGPKNGAHVVAKAWSDPDFKQALLTDATSAVADLGYMGRQGEHLTVVENIPSVHNLVVCTLCSCYPWTLLGLPPVWYKSAPYRARAVSEPRSVLAEFGTELPESTGIQVWDSTSEMRYLVLPMQPVGTEDWGEARLQALVSRNSMVGVELAKPASTLAQRDAES
;
A
#
# COMPACT_ATOMS: atom_id res chain seq x y z
N MET A 1 40.35 1.56 40.47
CA MET A 1 40.25 1.43 39.01
C MET A 1 39.11 0.50 38.71
N PRO A 2 37.96 0.95 38.19
CA PRO A 2 36.96 0.04 37.65
C PRO A 2 37.39 -0.36 36.24
N HIS A 3 37.44 -1.66 35.95
CA HIS A 3 37.56 -2.20 34.61
C HIS A 3 36.18 -2.15 33.98
N ASP A 4 35.93 -1.16 33.12
CA ASP A 4 34.74 -1.11 32.29
C ASP A 4 35.02 -1.99 31.06
N HIS A 5 34.47 -3.20 31.07
CA HIS A 5 34.54 -4.09 29.93
C HIS A 5 33.40 -3.72 28.98
N ASP A 6 33.76 -3.04 27.90
CA ASP A 6 32.91 -2.77 26.74
C ASP A 6 32.56 -4.11 26.06
N HIS A 7 31.53 -4.77 26.59
CA HIS A 7 30.97 -5.99 26.01
C HIS A 7 29.86 -5.60 25.05
N THR A 8 30.05 -5.86 23.76
CA THR A 8 28.97 -5.80 22.77
C THR A 8 27.85 -6.72 23.23
N GLU A 9 26.65 -6.16 23.46
CA GLU A 9 25.49 -6.97 23.78
C GLU A 9 25.24 -8.00 22.67
N PRO A 10 24.99 -9.27 23.01
CA PRO A 10 24.69 -10.27 21.99
C PRO A 10 23.40 -9.90 21.25
N PRO A 11 23.28 -10.23 19.95
CA PRO A 11 22.05 -10.08 19.21
C PRO A 11 20.87 -10.75 19.93
N SER A 12 19.65 -10.26 19.67
CA SER A 12 18.45 -10.85 20.25
C SER A 12 18.30 -12.32 19.84
N ASP A 13 17.59 -13.13 20.66
CA ASP A 13 17.33 -14.55 20.32
C ASP A 13 16.67 -14.71 18.95
N LEU A 14 15.80 -13.76 18.55
CA LEU A 14 15.20 -13.75 17.21
C LEU A 14 16.26 -13.58 16.11
N GLU A 15 17.18 -12.62 16.26
CA GLU A 15 18.26 -12.39 15.29
C GLU A 15 19.19 -13.59 15.20
N LEU A 16 19.51 -14.23 16.33
CA LEU A 16 20.31 -15.45 16.35
C LEU A 16 19.61 -16.60 15.59
N ARG A 17 18.30 -16.78 15.80
CA ARG A 17 17.52 -17.80 15.07
C ARG A 17 17.44 -17.51 13.57
N VAL A 18 17.28 -16.25 13.17
CA VAL A 18 17.27 -15.85 11.75
C VAL A 18 18.61 -16.19 11.11
N LYS A 19 19.73 -15.79 11.74
CA LYS A 19 21.08 -16.10 11.25
C LYS A 19 21.35 -17.61 11.19
N ALA A 20 20.94 -18.36 12.20
CA ALA A 20 21.10 -19.81 12.22
C ALA A 20 20.34 -20.50 11.07
N LEU A 21 19.11 -20.05 10.80
CA LEU A 21 18.30 -20.58 9.70
C LEU A 21 18.92 -20.21 8.34
N GLU A 22 19.36 -18.95 8.16
CA GLU A 22 20.02 -18.48 6.95
C GLU A 22 21.27 -19.32 6.65
N SER A 23 22.18 -19.46 7.62
CA SER A 23 23.40 -20.29 7.47
C SER A 23 23.06 -21.73 7.09
N LEU A 24 22.08 -22.35 7.76
CA LEU A 24 21.68 -23.73 7.46
C LEU A 24 21.15 -23.88 6.03
N LEU A 25 20.36 -22.92 5.54
CA LEU A 25 19.80 -22.96 4.19
C LEU A 25 20.87 -22.71 3.11
N LEU A 26 21.84 -21.83 3.39
CA LEU A 26 23.00 -21.57 2.53
C LEU A 26 23.91 -22.80 2.44
N GLU A 27 24.26 -23.41 3.57
CA GLU A 27 25.09 -24.64 3.62
C GLU A 27 24.44 -25.80 2.86
N LYS A 28 23.10 -25.88 2.88
CA LYS A 28 22.33 -26.88 2.12
C LYS A 28 22.14 -26.53 0.64
N GLY A 29 22.58 -25.35 0.19
CA GLY A 29 22.38 -24.87 -1.17
C GLY A 29 20.91 -24.62 -1.55
N LEU A 30 20.04 -24.40 -0.56
CA LEU A 30 18.59 -24.17 -0.77
C LEU A 30 18.27 -22.70 -1.08
N VAL A 31 19.15 -21.79 -0.70
CA VAL A 31 19.03 -20.35 -0.99
C VAL A 31 20.36 -19.83 -1.53
N ASN A 32 20.27 -18.78 -2.36
CA ASN A 32 21.42 -18.06 -2.89
C ASN A 32 21.46 -16.66 -2.25
N PRO A 33 22.60 -16.22 -1.69
CA PRO A 33 22.68 -14.94 -0.98
C PRO A 33 22.47 -13.73 -1.91
N ASP A 34 22.95 -13.78 -3.15
CA ASP A 34 22.74 -12.72 -4.13
C ASP A 34 21.26 -12.60 -4.52
N ALA A 35 20.55 -13.73 -4.60
CA ALA A 35 19.11 -13.75 -4.84
C ALA A 35 18.32 -13.16 -3.67
N LEU A 36 18.72 -13.45 -2.42
CA LEU A 36 18.12 -12.84 -1.23
C LEU A 36 18.33 -11.32 -1.21
N ASN A 37 19.55 -10.86 -1.46
CA ASN A 37 19.88 -9.44 -1.55
C ASN A 37 19.07 -8.74 -2.65
N ALA A 38 18.90 -9.38 -3.81
CA ALA A 38 18.08 -8.83 -4.89
C ALA A 38 16.60 -8.69 -4.50
N ILE A 39 16.05 -9.63 -3.72
CA ILE A 39 14.68 -9.55 -3.19
C ILE A 39 14.55 -8.38 -2.20
N ILE A 40 15.49 -8.24 -1.28
CA ILE A 40 15.52 -7.14 -0.29
C ILE A 40 15.56 -5.79 -1.02
N GLU A 41 16.54 -5.60 -1.90
CA GLU A 41 16.72 -4.39 -2.72
C GLU A 41 15.44 -4.02 -3.49
N THR A 42 14.76 -5.02 -4.04
CA THR A 42 13.53 -4.80 -4.81
C THR A 42 12.42 -4.20 -3.94
N TYR A 43 12.16 -4.77 -2.76
CA TYR A 43 11.05 -4.31 -1.91
C TYR A 43 11.42 -3.13 -1.00
N GLU A 44 12.70 -2.88 -0.78
CA GLU A 44 13.17 -1.74 0.01
C GLU A 44 13.27 -0.47 -0.83
N HIS A 45 13.66 -0.56 -2.10
CA HIS A 45 14.01 0.62 -2.90
C HIS A 45 13.28 0.74 -4.23
N LYS A 46 12.85 -0.36 -4.85
CA LYS A 46 12.30 -0.33 -6.22
C LYS A 46 10.77 -0.38 -6.27
N VAL A 47 10.14 -1.10 -5.34
CA VAL A 47 8.69 -1.32 -5.34
C VAL A 47 8.07 -0.64 -4.13
N GLY A 48 7.09 0.23 -4.36
CA GLY A 48 6.42 0.97 -3.31
C GLY A 48 5.22 1.76 -3.80
N PRO A 49 4.54 2.51 -2.91
CA PRO A 49 3.26 3.17 -3.19
C PRO A 49 3.33 4.25 -4.27
N LYS A 50 4.51 4.65 -4.74
CA LYS A 50 4.65 5.55 -5.89
C LYS A 50 4.05 4.94 -7.17
N ASN A 51 4.10 3.60 -7.31
CA ASN A 51 3.54 2.88 -8.46
C ASN A 51 2.01 3.02 -8.47
N GLY A 52 1.35 2.70 -7.36
CA GLY A 52 -0.10 2.90 -7.23
C GLY A 52 -0.51 4.37 -7.40
N ALA A 53 0.29 5.30 -6.86
CA ALA A 53 0.02 6.73 -7.03
C ALA A 53 0.06 7.18 -8.50
N HIS A 54 0.99 6.62 -9.30
CA HIS A 54 1.05 6.85 -10.74
C HIS A 54 -0.21 6.29 -11.43
N VAL A 55 -0.62 5.06 -11.09
CA VAL A 55 -1.87 4.46 -11.63
C VAL A 55 -3.09 5.33 -11.33
N VAL A 56 -3.24 5.79 -10.09
CA VAL A 56 -4.37 6.65 -9.68
C VAL A 56 -4.34 7.99 -10.41
N ALA A 57 -3.18 8.65 -10.46
CA ALA A 57 -3.03 9.95 -11.13
C ALA A 57 -3.36 9.86 -12.62
N LYS A 58 -2.86 8.80 -13.30
CA LYS A 58 -3.18 8.53 -14.69
C LYS A 58 -4.68 8.26 -14.87
N ALA A 59 -5.32 7.50 -13.99
CA ALA A 59 -6.77 7.27 -14.06
C ALA A 59 -7.60 8.55 -13.83
N TRP A 60 -7.09 9.54 -13.10
CA TRP A 60 -7.75 10.83 -12.96
C TRP A 60 -7.59 11.71 -14.21
N SER A 61 -6.44 11.67 -14.88
CA SER A 61 -6.14 12.51 -16.05
C SER A 61 -6.55 11.90 -17.41
N ASP A 62 -6.74 10.57 -17.47
CA ASP A 62 -6.96 9.80 -18.69
C ASP A 62 -8.21 8.90 -18.53
N PRO A 63 -9.39 9.34 -19.04
CA PRO A 63 -10.63 8.59 -18.94
C PRO A 63 -10.60 7.21 -19.63
N ASP A 64 -9.86 7.08 -20.72
CA ASP A 64 -9.74 5.81 -21.46
C ASP A 64 -8.93 4.82 -20.62
N PHE A 65 -7.82 5.28 -20.03
CA PHE A 65 -7.06 4.45 -19.08
C PHE A 65 -7.89 4.10 -17.85
N LYS A 66 -8.68 5.02 -17.31
CA LYS A 66 -9.58 4.72 -16.18
C LYS A 66 -10.58 3.62 -16.54
N GLN A 67 -11.20 3.69 -17.72
CA GLN A 67 -12.12 2.67 -18.18
C GLN A 67 -11.44 1.31 -18.34
N ALA A 68 -10.23 1.29 -18.93
CA ALA A 68 -9.43 0.07 -19.05
C ALA A 68 -9.09 -0.51 -17.67
N LEU A 69 -8.63 0.33 -16.74
CA LEU A 69 -8.27 -0.03 -15.37
C LEU A 69 -9.45 -0.63 -14.59
N LEU A 70 -10.65 -0.09 -14.73
CA LEU A 70 -11.85 -0.63 -14.07
C LEU A 70 -12.38 -1.89 -14.72
N THR A 71 -12.04 -2.15 -15.99
CA THR A 71 -12.45 -3.35 -16.73
C THR A 71 -11.50 -4.52 -16.46
N ASP A 72 -10.19 -4.29 -16.60
CA ASP A 72 -9.14 -5.26 -16.33
C ASP A 72 -7.92 -4.54 -15.73
N ALA A 73 -7.94 -4.41 -14.41
CA ALA A 73 -6.88 -3.73 -13.69
C ALA A 73 -5.53 -4.43 -13.87
N THR A 74 -5.52 -5.77 -14.00
CA THR A 74 -4.27 -6.54 -14.12
C THR A 74 -3.57 -6.20 -15.43
N SER A 75 -4.30 -6.23 -16.55
CA SER A 75 -3.75 -5.87 -17.86
C SER A 75 -3.34 -4.40 -17.90
N ALA A 76 -4.19 -3.49 -17.39
CA ALA A 76 -3.92 -2.05 -17.46
C ALA A 76 -2.65 -1.64 -16.69
N VAL A 77 -2.38 -2.22 -15.53
CA VAL A 77 -1.15 -1.92 -14.77
C VAL A 77 0.08 -2.66 -15.31
N ALA A 78 -0.11 -3.79 -16.00
CA ALA A 78 0.97 -4.50 -16.68
C ALA A 78 1.55 -3.69 -17.84
N ASP A 79 0.72 -2.94 -18.58
CA ASP A 79 1.17 -2.01 -19.63
C ASP A 79 2.07 -0.89 -19.09
N LEU A 80 1.96 -0.58 -17.79
CA LEU A 80 2.82 0.36 -17.07
C LEU A 80 4.05 -0.32 -16.43
N GLY A 81 4.21 -1.63 -16.61
CA GLY A 81 5.30 -2.43 -16.06
C GLY A 81 5.07 -2.91 -14.62
N TYR A 82 3.87 -2.75 -14.06
CA TYR A 82 3.56 -3.14 -12.68
C TYR A 82 2.98 -4.55 -12.59
N MET A 83 3.82 -5.56 -12.80
CA MET A 83 3.45 -6.96 -12.77
C MET A 83 4.33 -7.78 -11.82
N GLY A 84 3.82 -8.92 -11.36
CA GLY A 84 4.58 -9.87 -10.56
C GLY A 84 3.90 -10.26 -9.25
N ARG A 85 4.72 -10.67 -8.29
CA ARG A 85 4.29 -11.34 -7.06
C ARG A 85 3.32 -10.50 -6.23
N GLN A 86 2.24 -11.14 -5.76
CA GLN A 86 1.17 -10.48 -5.00
C GLN A 86 0.50 -9.35 -5.78
N GLY A 87 0.38 -9.50 -7.09
CA GLY A 87 -0.25 -8.57 -8.02
C GLY A 87 -0.71 -9.25 -9.32
N GLU A 88 -0.75 -10.59 -9.33
CA GLU A 88 -1.09 -11.43 -10.48
C GLU A 88 -2.58 -11.34 -10.85
N HIS A 89 -3.43 -11.04 -9.87
CA HIS A 89 -4.86 -10.83 -10.05
C HIS A 89 -5.28 -9.58 -9.27
N LEU A 90 -5.46 -8.48 -9.99
CA LEU A 90 -5.80 -7.19 -9.42
C LEU A 90 -7.22 -6.78 -9.81
N THR A 91 -7.93 -6.21 -8.83
CA THR A 91 -9.18 -5.47 -9.03
C THR A 91 -9.02 -4.06 -8.48
N VAL A 92 -9.43 -3.06 -9.24
CA VAL A 92 -9.55 -1.68 -8.75
C VAL A 92 -10.98 -1.42 -8.31
N VAL A 93 -11.15 -0.86 -7.11
CA VAL A 93 -12.45 -0.53 -6.53
C VAL A 93 -12.56 0.98 -6.39
N GLU A 94 -13.50 1.57 -7.10
CA GLU A 94 -13.61 3.03 -7.23
C GLU A 94 -14.44 3.64 -6.10
N ASN A 95 -13.88 4.66 -5.45
CA ASN A 95 -14.63 5.52 -4.54
C ASN A 95 -15.45 6.53 -5.35
N ILE A 96 -16.71 6.67 -4.97
CA ILE A 96 -17.66 7.66 -5.51
C ILE A 96 -18.40 8.33 -4.34
N PRO A 97 -19.15 9.43 -4.53
CA PRO A 97 -19.76 10.16 -3.41
C PRO A 97 -20.65 9.30 -2.48
N SER A 98 -21.30 8.26 -3.04
CA SER A 98 -22.17 7.35 -2.29
C SER A 98 -21.47 6.09 -1.76
N VAL A 99 -20.24 5.78 -2.18
CA VAL A 99 -19.52 4.54 -1.83
C VAL A 99 -18.04 4.81 -1.56
N HIS A 100 -17.59 4.42 -0.37
CA HIS A 100 -16.18 4.40 0.02
C HIS A 100 -15.71 2.97 0.20
N ASN A 101 -14.61 2.60 -0.43
CA ASN A 101 -14.02 1.26 -0.35
C ASN A 101 -12.91 1.22 0.69
N LEU A 102 -12.81 0.10 1.40
CA LEU A 102 -11.78 -0.18 2.40
C LEU A 102 -11.25 -1.60 2.19
N VAL A 103 -9.93 -1.78 2.08
CA VAL A 103 -9.32 -3.09 1.81
C VAL A 103 -8.68 -3.67 3.06
N VAL A 104 -8.93 -4.94 3.37
CA VAL A 104 -8.34 -5.66 4.50
C VAL A 104 -7.95 -7.08 4.09
N CYS A 105 -7.14 -7.75 4.90
CA CYS A 105 -6.97 -9.19 4.88
C CYS A 105 -7.14 -9.72 6.31
N THR A 106 -8.35 -10.13 6.66
CA THR A 106 -8.68 -10.53 8.04
C THR A 106 -7.84 -11.73 8.49
N LEU A 107 -7.52 -12.65 7.58
CA LEU A 107 -6.81 -13.89 7.88
C LEU A 107 -5.29 -13.73 8.03
N CYS A 108 -4.67 -12.77 7.33
CA CYS A 108 -3.23 -12.58 7.40
C CYS A 108 -2.76 -11.17 7.03
N SER A 109 -2.40 -10.93 5.77
CA SER A 109 -1.76 -9.69 5.30
C SER A 109 -1.69 -9.54 3.78
N CYS A 110 -2.54 -10.24 3.01
CA CYS A 110 -2.60 -10.16 1.55
C CYS A 110 -2.68 -8.70 1.07
N TYR A 111 -1.83 -8.29 0.13
CA TYR A 111 -1.66 -6.87 -0.25
C TYR A 111 -1.07 -6.74 -1.67
N PRO A 112 -1.43 -5.73 -2.48
CA PRO A 112 -0.95 -5.59 -3.86
C PRO A 112 0.50 -5.08 -3.92
N TRP A 113 1.49 -5.97 -3.80
CA TRP A 113 2.89 -5.56 -3.62
C TRP A 113 3.44 -4.76 -4.81
N THR A 114 3.09 -5.15 -6.04
CA THR A 114 3.56 -4.48 -7.27
C THR A 114 3.20 -3.00 -7.33
N LEU A 115 2.13 -2.58 -6.64
CA LEU A 115 1.63 -1.22 -6.62
C LEU A 115 1.90 -0.47 -5.32
N LEU A 116 1.84 -1.16 -4.18
CA LEU A 116 1.88 -0.54 -2.87
C LEU A 116 3.12 -0.91 -2.03
N GLY A 117 3.96 -1.81 -2.53
CA GLY A 117 5.08 -2.38 -1.77
C GLY A 117 4.63 -3.27 -0.62
N LEU A 118 5.47 -3.43 0.39
CA LEU A 118 5.13 -4.23 1.56
C LEU A 118 4.10 -3.52 2.44
N PRO A 119 3.12 -4.24 3.00
CA PRO A 119 2.06 -3.64 3.81
C PRO A 119 2.60 -3.03 5.11
N PRO A 120 2.03 -1.90 5.56
CA PRO A 120 2.42 -1.28 6.82
C PRO A 120 2.10 -2.18 8.01
N VAL A 121 2.76 -1.95 9.15
CA VAL A 121 2.61 -2.77 10.36
C VAL A 121 1.15 -2.81 10.84
N TRP A 122 0.45 -1.68 10.83
CA TRP A 122 -0.94 -1.61 11.27
C TRP A 122 -1.88 -2.48 10.42
N TYR A 123 -1.61 -2.62 9.11
CA TYR A 123 -2.44 -3.44 8.22
C TYR A 123 -2.39 -4.92 8.60
N LYS A 124 -1.21 -5.39 9.04
CA LYS A 124 -0.96 -6.77 9.46
C LYS A 124 -1.43 -7.07 10.88
N SER A 125 -1.76 -6.03 11.64
CA SER A 125 -2.06 -6.12 13.07
C SER A 125 -3.49 -6.61 13.34
N ALA A 126 -3.68 -7.30 14.46
CA ALA A 126 -4.99 -7.77 14.88
C ALA A 126 -6.03 -6.65 15.06
N PRO A 127 -5.71 -5.46 15.64
CA PRO A 127 -6.68 -4.37 15.79
C PRO A 127 -7.35 -3.96 14.48
N TYR A 128 -6.57 -3.74 13.42
CA TYR A 128 -7.11 -3.38 12.11
C TYR A 128 -7.90 -4.53 11.50
N ARG A 129 -7.29 -5.72 11.45
CA ARG A 129 -7.86 -6.90 10.78
C ARG A 129 -9.18 -7.36 11.38
N ALA A 130 -9.33 -7.27 12.70
CA ALA A 130 -10.57 -7.68 13.37
C ALA A 130 -11.70 -6.65 13.17
N ARG A 131 -11.38 -5.36 13.20
CA ARG A 131 -12.39 -4.29 13.26
C ARG A 131 -12.77 -3.70 11.91
N ALA A 132 -11.90 -3.78 10.90
CA ALA A 132 -12.20 -3.20 9.59
C ALA A 132 -13.48 -3.79 8.96
N VAL A 133 -13.81 -5.04 9.25
CA VAL A 133 -15.02 -5.71 8.74
C VAL A 133 -16.26 -5.54 9.62
N SER A 134 -16.12 -5.19 10.90
CA SER A 134 -17.24 -5.08 11.84
C SER A 134 -17.60 -3.64 12.18
N GLU A 135 -16.60 -2.75 12.29
CA GLU A 135 -16.72 -1.36 12.71
C GLU A 135 -15.94 -0.42 11.76
N PRO A 136 -16.15 -0.50 10.43
CA PRO A 136 -15.32 0.23 9.47
C PRO A 136 -15.30 1.74 9.70
N ARG A 137 -16.44 2.36 10.07
CA ARG A 137 -16.50 3.80 10.38
C ARG A 137 -15.61 4.18 11.56
N SER A 138 -15.62 3.39 12.63
CA SER A 138 -14.77 3.63 13.80
C SER A 138 -13.28 3.51 13.45
N VAL A 139 -12.92 2.51 12.65
CA VAL A 139 -11.55 2.35 12.14
C VAL A 139 -11.14 3.56 11.31
N LEU A 140 -11.98 4.03 10.38
CA LEU A 140 -11.69 5.23 9.58
C LEU A 140 -11.49 6.48 10.45
N ALA A 141 -12.30 6.66 11.49
CA ALA A 141 -12.17 7.79 12.41
C ALA A 141 -10.82 7.78 13.15
N GLU A 142 -10.26 6.60 13.48
CA GLU A 142 -8.92 6.47 14.08
C GLU A 142 -7.78 6.90 13.12
N PHE A 143 -8.02 6.84 11.81
CA PHE A 143 -7.14 7.40 10.78
C PHE A 143 -7.48 8.88 10.45
N GLY A 144 -8.42 9.49 11.16
CA GLY A 144 -8.86 10.87 10.92
C GLY A 144 -9.78 11.04 9.71
N THR A 145 -10.39 9.95 9.23
CA THR A 145 -11.33 9.97 8.10
C THR A 145 -12.76 9.88 8.59
N GLU A 146 -13.49 10.98 8.42
CA GLU A 146 -14.93 11.05 8.66
C GLU A 146 -15.67 11.09 7.33
N LEU A 147 -16.67 10.22 7.18
CA LEU A 147 -17.51 10.14 5.98
C LEU A 147 -18.94 10.53 6.33
N PRO A 148 -19.68 11.17 5.41
CA PRO A 148 -21.11 11.38 5.58
C PRO A 148 -21.83 10.08 5.94
N GLU A 149 -22.90 10.18 6.73
CA GLU A 149 -23.73 9.01 7.08
C GLU A 149 -24.34 8.36 5.84
N SER A 150 -24.63 9.16 4.81
CA SER A 150 -25.15 8.72 3.52
C SER A 150 -24.16 7.95 2.65
N THR A 151 -22.85 8.02 2.94
CA THR A 151 -21.83 7.30 2.18
C THR A 151 -21.74 5.86 2.68
N GLY A 152 -22.08 4.88 1.84
CA GLY A 152 -21.91 3.46 2.14
C GLY A 152 -20.42 3.08 2.19
N ILE A 153 -20.05 2.13 3.05
CA ILE A 153 -18.68 1.58 3.09
C ILE A 153 -18.70 0.15 2.59
N GLN A 154 -17.90 -0.13 1.57
CA GLN A 154 -17.66 -1.49 1.07
C GLN A 154 -16.29 -1.98 1.54
N VAL A 155 -16.29 -3.02 2.36
CA VAL A 155 -15.07 -3.63 2.88
C VAL A 155 -14.71 -4.84 2.03
N TRP A 156 -13.51 -4.81 1.46
CA TRP A 156 -12.97 -5.85 0.60
C TRP A 156 -11.97 -6.69 1.39
N ASP A 157 -12.40 -7.87 1.82
CA ASP A 157 -11.54 -8.83 2.50
C ASP A 157 -10.79 -9.72 1.50
N SER A 158 -9.46 -9.65 1.51
CA SER A 158 -8.56 -10.34 0.60
C SER A 158 -8.37 -11.79 1.03
N THR A 159 -9.42 -12.59 0.86
CA THR A 159 -9.51 -14.00 1.29
C THR A 159 -9.05 -15.01 0.23
N SER A 160 -8.76 -14.54 -0.99
CA SER A 160 -8.24 -15.33 -2.11
C SER A 160 -6.97 -14.68 -2.69
N GLU A 161 -6.50 -15.17 -3.83
CA GLU A 161 -5.37 -14.55 -4.55
C GLU A 161 -5.73 -13.25 -5.28
N MET A 162 -6.99 -12.80 -5.21
CA MET A 162 -7.36 -11.46 -5.65
C MET A 162 -6.73 -10.39 -4.75
N ARG A 163 -6.22 -9.32 -5.35
CA ARG A 163 -5.71 -8.14 -4.66
C ARG A 163 -6.53 -6.93 -5.06
N TYR A 164 -6.72 -6.00 -4.13
CA TYR A 164 -7.55 -4.82 -4.34
C TYR A 164 -6.73 -3.55 -4.19
N LEU A 165 -6.94 -2.61 -5.10
CA LEU A 165 -6.47 -1.23 -5.01
C LEU A 165 -7.69 -0.31 -4.97
N VAL A 166 -7.77 0.56 -3.97
CA VAL A 166 -8.78 1.61 -3.98
C VAL A 166 -8.35 2.70 -4.97
N LEU A 167 -9.25 3.07 -5.88
CA LEU A 167 -9.14 4.30 -6.67
C LEU A 167 -9.87 5.42 -5.91
N PRO A 168 -9.13 6.29 -5.17
CA PRO A 168 -9.77 7.38 -4.44
C PRO A 168 -10.39 8.39 -5.41
N MET A 169 -11.37 9.17 -4.91
CA MET A 169 -11.91 10.30 -5.67
C MET A 169 -10.84 11.37 -5.87
N GLN A 170 -10.83 11.97 -7.06
CA GLN A 170 -9.98 13.12 -7.36
C GLN A 170 -10.41 14.30 -6.47
N PRO A 171 -9.47 14.96 -5.77
CA PRO A 171 -9.78 16.15 -4.99
C PRO A 171 -10.30 17.31 -5.86
N VAL A 172 -11.33 18.01 -5.39
CA VAL A 172 -11.89 19.20 -6.06
C VAL A 172 -10.82 20.29 -6.24
N GLY A 173 -10.85 21.01 -7.37
CA GLY A 173 -9.90 22.08 -7.67
C GLY A 173 -8.57 21.58 -8.26
N THR A 174 -8.56 20.35 -8.75
CA THR A 174 -7.38 19.72 -9.38
C THR A 174 -7.66 19.29 -10.83
N GLU A 175 -8.77 19.75 -11.41
CA GLU A 175 -9.26 19.33 -12.73
C GLU A 175 -8.23 19.64 -13.84
N ASP A 176 -7.52 20.76 -13.73
CA ASP A 176 -6.51 21.20 -14.70
C ASP A 176 -5.07 20.80 -14.32
N TRP A 177 -4.89 19.96 -13.30
CA TRP A 177 -3.54 19.60 -12.83
C TRP A 177 -2.90 18.53 -13.71
N GLY A 178 -1.60 18.68 -13.96
CA GLY A 178 -0.80 17.63 -14.60
C GLY A 178 -0.64 16.40 -13.70
N GLU A 179 -0.46 15.24 -14.33
CA GLU A 179 -0.37 13.93 -13.69
C GLU A 179 0.64 13.88 -12.53
N ALA A 180 1.84 14.43 -12.71
CA ALA A 180 2.87 14.45 -11.66
C ALA A 180 2.41 15.21 -10.39
N ARG A 181 1.61 16.26 -10.55
CA ARG A 181 1.06 17.03 -9.43
C ARG A 181 -0.10 16.29 -8.77
N LEU A 182 -0.95 15.64 -9.57
CA LEU A 182 -2.01 14.76 -9.08
C LEU A 182 -1.44 13.58 -8.26
N GLN A 183 -0.36 12.96 -8.74
CA GLN A 183 0.31 11.85 -8.05
C GLN A 183 0.74 12.22 -6.63
N ALA A 184 1.14 13.47 -6.38
CA ALA A 184 1.56 13.93 -5.06
C ALA A 184 0.40 14.02 -4.04
N LEU A 185 -0.86 14.00 -4.50
CA LEU A 185 -2.05 13.97 -3.65
C LEU A 185 -2.42 12.55 -3.20
N VAL A 186 -1.94 11.54 -3.90
CA VAL A 186 -2.27 10.14 -3.63
C VAL A 186 -1.36 9.61 -2.53
N SER A 187 -1.96 9.18 -1.41
CA SER A 187 -1.25 8.51 -0.31
C SER A 187 -1.44 7.00 -0.38
N ARG A 188 -0.51 6.23 0.19
CA ARG A 188 -0.71 4.78 0.41
C ARG A 188 -2.04 4.51 1.11
N ASN A 189 -2.35 5.30 2.12
CA ASN A 189 -3.55 5.16 2.93
C ASN A 189 -4.83 5.39 2.11
N SER A 190 -4.82 6.34 1.16
CA SER A 190 -5.93 6.56 0.23
C SER A 190 -6.16 5.39 -0.74
N MET A 191 -5.09 4.67 -1.10
CA MET A 191 -5.17 3.49 -1.96
C MET A 191 -5.52 2.19 -1.21
N VAL A 192 -5.47 2.20 0.12
CA VAL A 192 -6.06 1.15 0.97
C VAL A 192 -7.50 1.50 1.37
N GLY A 193 -7.85 2.79 1.31
CA GLY A 193 -9.15 3.31 1.70
C GLY A 193 -9.28 3.68 3.18
N VAL A 194 -8.17 3.81 3.91
CA VAL A 194 -8.22 4.30 5.32
C VAL A 194 -8.18 5.83 5.41
N GLU A 195 -7.78 6.51 4.32
CA GLU A 195 -7.78 7.97 4.18
C GLU A 195 -8.42 8.40 2.86
N LEU A 196 -8.76 9.68 2.74
CA LEU A 196 -9.03 10.31 1.45
C LEU A 196 -7.71 10.69 0.75
N ALA A 197 -7.78 10.95 -0.55
CA ALA A 197 -6.68 11.64 -1.22
C ALA A 197 -6.47 13.04 -0.59
N LYS A 198 -5.23 13.52 -0.57
CA LYS A 198 -4.91 14.81 0.03
C LYS A 198 -5.63 15.93 -0.71
N PRO A 199 -6.18 16.94 -0.01
CA PRO A 199 -6.80 18.07 -0.68
C PRO A 199 -5.75 18.89 -1.43
N ALA A 200 -6.19 19.63 -2.47
CA ALA A 200 -5.32 20.50 -3.27
C ALA A 200 -4.53 21.52 -2.42
N SER A 201 -5.14 21.98 -1.31
CA SER A 201 -4.54 22.94 -0.37
C SER A 201 -3.23 22.45 0.26
N THR A 202 -3.03 21.13 0.39
CA THR A 202 -1.82 20.56 0.99
C THR A 202 -0.56 20.83 0.17
N LEU A 203 -0.66 21.02 -1.15
CA LEU A 203 0.49 21.35 -2.00
C LEU A 203 0.66 22.86 -2.21
N ALA A 204 -0.43 23.63 -2.23
CA ALA A 204 -0.38 25.09 -2.35
C ALA A 204 0.40 25.75 -1.20
N GLN A 205 0.36 25.18 0.01
CA GLN A 205 1.14 25.66 1.16
C GLN A 205 2.65 25.42 0.99
N ARG A 206 3.06 24.32 0.37
CA ARG A 206 4.47 24.00 0.14
C ARG A 206 5.10 24.88 -0.95
N ASP A 207 4.31 25.21 -1.98
CA ASP A 207 4.75 26.10 -3.07
C ASP A 207 4.90 27.56 -2.58
N ALA A 208 4.20 27.97 -1.53
CA ALA A 208 4.30 29.31 -0.93
C ALA A 208 5.43 29.46 0.10
N GLU A 209 5.95 28.33 0.62
CA GLU A 209 7.06 28.27 1.59
C GLU A 209 8.43 28.01 0.94
N SER A 210 8.46 27.80 -0.38
CA SER A 210 9.67 27.57 -1.20
C SER A 210 10.04 28.81 -2.01
#